data_AF-A0A930WHA2-F1
#
_entry.id   AF-A0A930WHA2-F1
#
_cell.length_a   1.000
_cell.length_b   1.000
_cell.length_c   1.000
_cell.angle_alpha   90.00
_cell.angle_beta   90.00
_cell.angle_gamma   90.00
#
_symmetry.space_group_name_H-M   'P 1'
#
loop_
_entity.id
_entity.type
_entity.pdbx_description
1 polymer ?
#
loop_
_entity_poly.entity_id
_entity_poly.type
_entity_poly.pdbx_seq_one_letter_code
_entity_poly.pdbx_strand_id
1 'polypeptide(L)' 'PALRGGSTMVELGYRFIPPDSRLSWHIHMAGWQGTRRGMTGNIQVSWAL' A
#
# COMPACT_ATOMS: atom_id res chain seq x y z
N PRO A 1 -3.23 -31.78 -4.51
CA PRO A 1 -4.46 -30.96 -4.67
C PRO A 1 -4.15 -29.46 -4.67
N ALA A 2 -4.40 -28.77 -5.79
CA ALA A 2 -4.17 -27.33 -5.88
C ALA A 2 -4.99 -26.59 -4.81
N LEU A 3 -4.30 -25.79 -3.99
CA LEU A 3 -4.90 -24.90 -2.99
C LEU A 3 -5.83 -23.91 -3.72
N ARG A 4 -7.13 -24.23 -3.78
CA ARG A 4 -8.21 -23.43 -4.37
C ARG A 4 -8.52 -22.15 -3.57
N GLY A 5 -7.50 -21.41 -3.18
CA GLY A 5 -7.62 -20.18 -2.40
C GLY A 5 -6.63 -19.14 -2.89
N GLY A 6 -6.63 -18.86 -4.20
CA GLY A 6 -5.84 -17.78 -4.80
C GLY A 6 -6.33 -16.42 -4.27
N SER A 7 -5.85 -16.03 -3.10
CA SER A 7 -6.03 -14.68 -2.57
C SER A 7 -5.11 -13.79 -3.40
N THR A 8 -5.70 -12.96 -4.27
CA THR A 8 -4.92 -12.01 -5.07
C THR A 8 -4.70 -10.79 -4.20
N MET A 9 -3.44 -10.51 -3.88
CA MET A 9 -3.05 -9.29 -3.21
C MET A 9 -2.84 -8.20 -4.25
N VAL A 10 -3.55 -7.09 -4.09
CA VAL A 10 -3.39 -5.91 -4.95
C VAL A 10 -2.76 -4.83 -4.10
N GLU A 11 -1.54 -4.43 -4.46
CA GLU A 11 -0.81 -3.35 -3.79
C GLU A 11 -0.82 -2.09 -4.66
N LEU A 12 -1.26 -0.98 -4.09
CA LEU A 12 -1.25 0.35 -4.67
C LEU A 12 -0.34 1.24 -3.82
N GLY A 13 0.77 1.67 -4.40
CA GLY A 13 1.71 2.60 -3.78
C GLY A 13 1.72 3.94 -4.52
N TYR A 14 1.60 5.06 -3.80
CA TYR A 14 1.81 6.39 -4.34
C TYR A 14 2.85 7.14 -3.51
N ARG A 15 3.88 7.66 -4.20
CA ARG A 15 4.92 8.50 -3.62
C ARG A 15 4.80 9.90 -4.19
N PHE A 16 4.62 10.87 -3.31
CA PHE A 16 4.68 12.28 -3.67
C PHE A 16 5.85 12.95 -2.93
N ILE A 17 6.74 13.58 -3.70
CA ILE A 17 7.86 14.37 -3.19
C ILE A 17 7.73 15.77 -3.81
N PRO A 18 7.35 16.80 -3.02
CA PRO A 18 7.28 18.15 -3.53
C PRO A 18 8.69 18.68 -3.83
N PRO A 19 8.91 19.42 -4.95
CA PRO A 19 10.23 19.91 -5.36
C PRO A 19 10.86 20.92 -4.39
N ASP A 20 10.05 21.55 -3.54
CA ASP A 20 10.46 22.58 -2.56
C ASP A 20 10.37 22.08 -1.11
N SER A 21 9.94 20.84 -0.89
CA SER A 21 9.60 20.35 0.46
C SER A 21 10.33 19.07 0.80
N ARG A 22 10.98 19.04 1.96
CA ARG A 22 11.61 17.84 2.57
C ARG A 22 10.60 16.83 3.11
N LEU A 23 9.35 16.94 2.67
CA LEU A 23 8.20 16.17 3.11
C LEU A 23 7.92 15.08 2.08
N SER A 24 8.38 13.86 2.34
CA SER A 24 8.04 12.71 1.52
C SER A 24 6.78 12.04 2.04
N TRP A 25 5.77 11.98 1.18
CA TRP A 25 4.52 11.26 1.45
C TRP A 25 4.55 9.93 0.71
N HIS A 26 4.51 8.85 1.48
CA HIS A 26 4.33 7.50 0.98
C HIS A 26 2.98 6.97 1.43
N ILE A 27 2.12 6.63 0.48
CA ILE A 27 0.86 5.95 0.76
C ILE A 27 0.98 4.56 0.16
N HIS A 28 0.87 3.54 0.99
CA HIS A 28 0.80 2.14 0.56
C HIS A 28 -0.54 1.56 1.01
N MET A 29 -1.26 0.96 0.07
CA MET A 29 -2.51 0.28 0.33
C MET A 29 -2.44 -1.10 -0.28
N ALA A 30 -2.76 -2.11 0.50
CA ALA A 30 -2.78 -3.52 0.12
C ALA A 30 -4.19 -4.10 0.33
N GLY A 31 -4.86 -4.45 -0.76
CA GLY A 31 -6.15 -5.14 -0.73
C GLY A 31 -5.98 -6.64 -0.94
N TRP A 32 -6.74 -7.45 -0.21
CA TRP A 32 -6.87 -8.88 -0.46
C TRP A 32 -8.21 -9.17 -1.13
N GLN A 33 -8.16 -9.66 -2.36
CA GLN A 33 -9.33 -10.10 -3.11
C GLN A 33 -9.35 -11.64 -3.19
N GLY A 34 -10.36 -12.28 -2.59
CA GLY A 34 -10.49 -13.73 -2.56
C GLY A 34 -11.24 -14.26 -1.33
N THR A 35 -10.76 -15.37 -0.75
CA THR A 35 -11.34 -16.02 0.44
C THR A 35 -11.27 -15.14 1.69
N ARG A 36 -10.17 -14.41 1.88
CA ARG A 36 -10.03 -13.38 2.92
C ARG A 36 -10.22 -12.02 2.25
N ARG A 37 -11.39 -11.42 2.47
CA ARG A 37 -11.68 -10.04 2.08
C ARG A 37 -11.18 -9.13 3.19
N GLY A 38 -10.23 -8.27 2.87
CA GLY A 38 -9.65 -7.34 3.83
C GLY A 38 -8.81 -6.29 3.11
N MET A 39 -8.84 -5.07 3.63
CA MET A 39 -8.03 -3.97 3.13
C MET A 39 -7.09 -3.58 4.26
N THR A 40 -5.80 -3.68 4.00
CA THR A 40 -4.73 -3.23 4.89
C THR A 40 -4.02 -2.09 4.17
N GLY A 41 -3.60 -1.07 4.91
CA GLY A 41 -2.93 0.07 4.31
C GLY A 41 -2.06 0.74 5.34
N ASN A 42 -0.91 1.20 4.90
CA ASN A 42 0.06 1.93 5.67
C ASN A 42 0.34 3.27 4.99
N ILE A 43 0.11 4.35 5.73
CA ILE A 43 0.48 5.70 5.30
C ILE A 43 1.74 6.07 6.07
N GLN A 44 2.81 6.37 5.35
CA GLN A 44 4.07 6.81 5.91
C GLN A 44 4.36 8.23 5.45
N VAL A 45 4.38 9.15 6.40
CA VAL A 45 4.80 10.54 6.18
C VAL A 45 6.17 10.68 6.79
N SER A 46 7.15 11.11 6.02
CA SER A 46 8.48 11.42 6.52
C SER A 46 8.79 12.88 6.20
N TRP A 47 8.98 13.68 7.23
CA TRP A 47 9.51 15.03 7.13
C TRP A 47 10.99 14.95 7.48
N ALA A 48 11.86 15.33 6.55
CA ALA A 48 13.24 15.64 6.91
C ALA A 48 13.25 17.11 7.37
N LEU A 49 13.34 17.35 8.68
CA LEU A 49 13.61 18.69 9.22
C LEU A 49 15.06 19.07 8.90
#